data_AF-A0A9D6E775-F1
#
_entry.id   AF-A0A9D6E775-F1
#
_cell.length_a   1.000
_cell.length_b   1.000
_cell.length_c   1.000
_cell.angle_alpha   90.00
_cell.angle_beta   90.00
_cell.angle_gamma   90.00
#
_symmetry.space_group_name_H-M   'P 1'
#
loop_
_entity.id
_entity.type
_entity.pdbx_description
1 polymer ?
#
loop_
_entity_poly.entity_id
_entity_poly.type
_entity_poly.pdbx_seq_one_letter_code
_entity_poly.pdbx_strand_id
1 'polypeptide(L)'
;MAERHRWTIMWVPHGAGTTRSIGVSYRGLKLIGGTAAVLLVVALVFAYTAIRKGVDISRLERLERANQLLAEQVIQTRTRLLQVNDTVAAIMKRDEMVRLLAGLTPNDPGVQRAGIGGPAGVPSPREQVLAAQPLGREALQMQEDVEGLIRRANLLARSFTEAIDSLKAHGER
;
A
#
# COMPACT_ATOMS: atom_id res chain seq x y z
N MET A 1 60.84 32.53 24.82
CA MET A 1 60.72 33.67 23.89
C MET A 1 59.50 33.43 23.02
N ALA A 2 58.34 34.00 23.35
CA ALA A 2 57.08 33.71 22.63
C ALA A 2 56.88 34.74 21.50
N GLU A 3 57.14 34.33 20.26
CA GLU A 3 56.87 35.14 19.06
C GLU A 3 55.37 35.43 18.96
N ARG A 4 54.98 36.65 19.36
CA ARG A 4 53.62 37.16 19.20
C ARG A 4 53.42 37.51 17.73
N HIS A 5 52.93 36.54 16.97
CA HIS A 5 52.48 36.73 15.59
C HIS A 5 51.28 37.69 15.61
N ARG A 6 51.53 38.98 15.42
CA ARG A 6 50.50 40.05 15.37
C ARG A 6 50.28 40.40 13.90
N TRP A 7 49.04 40.28 13.45
CA TRP A 7 48.65 40.72 12.11
C TRP A 7 48.14 42.16 12.23
N THR A 8 48.79 43.07 11.49
CA THR A 8 48.39 44.48 11.42
C THR A 8 47.70 44.69 10.09
N ILE A 9 46.38 44.82 10.13
CA ILE A 9 45.60 45.22 8.95
C ILE A 9 45.64 46.75 8.92
N MET A 10 46.37 47.32 7.96
CA MET A 10 46.46 48.76 7.74
C MET A 10 45.47 49.16 6.65
N TRP A 11 44.36 49.76 7.05
CA TRP A 11 43.39 50.29 6.09
C TRP A 11 43.76 51.74 5.77
N VAL A 12 44.12 52.01 4.52
CA VAL A 12 44.48 53.35 4.04
C VAL A 12 43.32 53.87 3.18
N PRO A 13 42.48 54.77 3.70
CA PRO A 13 41.47 55.44 2.88
C PRO A 13 42.11 56.53 1.99
N HIS A 14 41.62 56.65 0.76
CA HIS A 14 42.16 57.52 -0.30
C HIS A 14 41.78 59.01 -0.14
N GLY A 15 41.74 59.53 1.09
CA GLY A 15 41.39 60.92 1.37
C GLY A 15 41.64 61.26 2.83
N ALA A 16 42.32 62.38 3.07
CA ALA A 16 42.81 62.89 4.35
C ALA A 16 42.04 62.39 5.59
N GLY A 17 42.56 61.34 6.22
CA GLY A 17 42.00 60.76 7.44
C GLY A 17 43.04 59.92 8.17
N THR A 18 43.22 60.21 9.46
CA THR A 18 44.21 59.61 10.36
C THR A 18 44.23 58.08 10.27
N THR A 19 45.39 57.52 9.91
CA THR A 19 45.66 56.08 9.86
C THR A 19 45.39 55.43 11.22
N ARG A 20 44.25 54.75 11.37
CA ARG A 20 43.96 53.93 12.56
C ARG A 20 44.40 52.48 12.29
N SER A 21 45.42 52.03 13.02
CA SER A 21 45.82 50.63 13.03
C SER A 21 45.09 49.89 14.15
N ILE A 22 44.37 48.82 13.80
CA ILE A 22 43.72 47.93 14.76
C ILE A 22 44.55 46.65 14.79
N GLY A 23 45.35 46.46 15.83
CA GLY A 23 46.18 45.27 16.00
C GLY A 23 45.33 44.09 16.48
N VAL A 24 45.01 43.16 15.59
CA VAL A 24 44.23 41.97 15.93
C VAL A 24 45.18 40.91 16.50
N SER A 25 44.95 40.51 17.77
CA SER A 25 45.74 39.46 18.41
C SER A 25 45.34 38.09 17.88
N TYR A 26 46.30 37.31 17.37
CA TYR A 26 46.11 35.96 16.79
C TYR A 26 45.33 34.98 17.68
N ARG A 27 45.43 35.12 19.01
CA ARG A 27 44.64 34.33 19.97
C ARG A 27 43.14 34.63 19.89
N GLY A 28 42.75 35.88 19.70
CA GLY A 28 41.35 36.28 19.52
C GLY A 28 40.78 35.77 18.20
N LEU A 29 41.57 35.83 17.13
CA LEU A 29 41.16 35.30 15.83
C LEU A 29 40.99 33.78 15.84
N LYS A 30 41.86 33.05 16.54
CA LYS A 30 41.75 31.59 16.72
C LYS A 30 40.53 31.20 17.57
N LEU A 31 40.21 31.97 18.61
CA LEU A 31 39.01 31.74 19.42
C LEU A 31 37.74 31.99 18.61
N ILE A 32 37.66 33.09 17.85
CA ILE A 32 36.52 33.41 16.99
C ILE A 32 36.36 32.37 15.87
N GLY A 33 37.46 31.95 15.25
CA GLY A 33 37.43 30.89 14.24
C GLY A 33 36.97 29.55 14.82
N GLY A 34 37.42 29.20 16.02
CA GLY A 34 37.01 27.99 16.72
C GLY A 34 35.52 28.00 17.09
N THR A 35 35.00 29.10 17.65
CA THR A 35 33.58 29.22 17.97
C THR A 35 32.70 29.24 16.73
N ALA A 36 33.13 29.92 15.65
CA ALA A 36 32.43 29.90 14.38
C ALA A 36 32.35 28.48 13.79
N ALA A 37 33.43 27.69 13.86
CA ALA A 37 33.44 26.32 13.40
C ALA A 37 32.48 25.43 14.21
N VAL A 38 32.48 25.55 15.54
CA VAL A 38 31.55 24.80 16.41
C VAL A 38 30.10 25.17 16.11
N LEU A 39 29.79 26.46 15.98
CA LEU A 39 28.45 26.92 15.62
C LEU A 39 27.99 26.38 14.26
N LEU A 40 28.90 26.33 13.28
CA LEU A 40 28.61 25.78 11.96
C LEU A 40 28.27 24.29 12.05
N VAL A 41 29.03 23.50 12.82
CA VAL A 41 28.75 22.07 13.03
C VAL A 41 27.40 21.88 13.72
N VAL A 42 27.09 22.65 14.76
CA VAL A 42 25.80 22.59 15.46
C VAL A 42 24.65 22.92 14.50
N ALA A 43 24.80 23.97 13.68
CA ALA A 43 23.81 24.34 12.68
C ALA A 43 23.59 23.23 11.63
N LEU A 44 24.64 22.56 11.17
CA LEU A 44 24.54 21.43 10.25
C LEU A 44 23.79 20.25 10.86
N VAL A 45 24.10 19.89 12.12
CA VAL A 45 23.41 18.80 12.83
C VAL A 45 21.94 19.13 13.05
N PHE A 46 21.64 20.38 13.42
CA PHE A 46 20.26 20.84 13.59
C PHE A 46 19.49 20.82 12.27
N ALA A 47 20.07 21.33 11.18
CA ALA A 47 19.47 21.28 9.86
C ALA A 47 19.21 19.83 9.41
N TYR A 48 20.18 18.94 9.60
CA TYR A 48 20.06 17.52 9.25
C TYR A 48 18.93 16.82 10.02
N THR A 49 18.85 17.04 11.33
CA THR A 49 17.83 16.43 12.18
C THR A 49 16.44 17.01 11.93
N ALA A 50 16.32 18.31 11.68
CA ALA A 50 15.07 18.95 11.30
C ALA A 50 14.53 18.43 9.96
N ILE A 51 15.39 18.28 8.95
CA ILE A 51 15.00 17.72 7.65
C ILE A 51 14.54 16.26 7.79
N ARG A 52 15.27 15.43 8.55
CA ARG A 52 14.86 14.03 8.79
C ARG A 52 13.48 13.92 9.44
N LYS A 53 13.25 14.67 10.53
CA LYS A 53 11.95 14.66 11.22
C LYS A 53 10.80 15.16 10.33
N GLY A 54 11.03 16.20 9.52
CA GLY A 54 10.02 16.69 8.58
C GLY A 54 9.68 15.68 7.48
N VAL A 55 10.68 14.97 6.96
CA VAL A 55 10.49 13.90 5.97
C VAL A 55 9.73 12.71 6.56
N ASP A 56 10.04 12.30 7.78
CA ASP A 56 9.37 11.16 8.43
C ASP A 56 7.89 11.42 8.70
N ILE A 57 7.54 12.62 9.18
CA ILE A 57 6.13 13.01 9.39
C ILE A 57 5.36 13.02 8.06
N SER A 58 5.93 13.65 7.03
CA SER A 58 5.27 13.72 5.72
C SER A 58 5.14 12.34 5.04
N ARG A 59 6.07 11.41 5.29
CA ARG A 59 6.00 10.03 4.83
C ARG A 59 4.92 9.26 5.59
N LEU A 60 4.84 9.42 6.91
CA LEU A 60 3.84 8.76 7.72
C LEU A 60 2.42 9.20 7.32
N GLU A 61 2.19 10.50 7.15
CA GLU A 61 0.92 11.03 6.68
C GLU A 61 0.55 10.54 5.27
N ARG A 62 1.52 10.40 4.37
CA ARG A 62 1.27 9.84 3.03
C ARG A 62 0.93 8.36 3.10
N LEU A 63 1.63 7.60 3.93
CA LEU A 63 1.36 6.17 4.12
C LEU A 63 -0.01 5.95 4.77
N GLU A 64 -0.37 6.77 5.75
CA GLU A 64 -1.67 6.71 6.41
C GLU A 64 -2.80 7.03 5.42
N ARG A 65 -2.66 8.12 4.64
CA ARG A 65 -3.61 8.45 3.57
C ARG A 65 -3.70 7.36 2.51
N ALA A 66 -2.56 6.80 2.08
CA ALA A 66 -2.56 5.70 1.13
C ALA A 66 -3.29 4.47 1.70
N ASN A 67 -3.04 4.11 2.96
CA ASN A 67 -3.69 2.98 3.60
C ASN A 67 -5.21 3.20 3.75
N GLN A 68 -5.65 4.42 4.09
CA GLN A 68 -7.08 4.78 4.13
C GLN A 68 -7.74 4.63 2.76
N LEU A 69 -7.10 5.12 1.69
CA LEU A 69 -7.62 4.97 0.32
C LEU A 69 -7.66 3.51 -0.12
N LEU A 70 -6.63 2.72 0.22
CA LEU A 70 -6.61 1.28 -0.06
C LEU A 70 -7.73 0.55 0.70
N ALA A 71 -8.00 0.94 1.95
CA ALA A 71 -9.07 0.38 2.75
C ALA A 71 -10.45 0.65 2.13
N GLU A 72 -10.69 1.88 1.68
CA GLU A 72 -11.93 2.23 0.98
C GLU A 72 -12.09 1.43 -0.33
N GLN A 73 -11.00 1.28 -1.09
CA GLN A 73 -11.01 0.48 -2.32
C GLN A 73 -11.34 -0.99 -2.06
N VAL A 74 -10.85 -1.57 -0.95
CA VAL A 74 -11.18 -2.94 -0.53
C VAL A 74 -12.68 -3.08 -0.27
N ILE A 75 -13.27 -2.18 0.51
CA ILE A 75 -14.71 -2.21 0.84
C ILE A 75 -15.58 -2.02 -0.41
N GLN A 76 -15.18 -1.10 -1.30
CA GLN A 76 -15.91 -0.88 -2.56
C GLN A 76 -15.86 -2.13 -3.45
N THR A 77 -14.71 -2.79 -3.52
CA THR A 77 -14.53 -4.01 -4.31
C THR A 77 -15.37 -5.15 -3.74
N ARG A 78 -15.43 -5.29 -2.42
CA ARG A 78 -16.29 -6.27 -1.74
C ARG A 78 -17.76 -6.07 -2.08
N THR A 79 -18.22 -4.82 -2.08
CA THR A 79 -19.62 -4.49 -2.41
C THR A 79 -19.97 -4.90 -3.84
N ARG A 80 -19.07 -4.64 -4.80
CA ARG A 80 -19.25 -5.06 -6.20
C ARG A 80 -19.23 -6.59 -6.32
N LEU A 81 -18.37 -7.27 -5.56
CA LEU A 81 -18.29 -8.72 -5.55
C LEU A 81 -19.59 -9.37 -5.04
N LEU A 82 -20.22 -8.79 -4.01
CA LEU A 82 -21.53 -9.22 -3.51
C LEU A 82 -22.61 -9.10 -4.59
N GLN A 83 -22.64 -7.99 -5.34
CA GLN A 83 -23.58 -7.82 -6.45
C GLN A 83 -23.38 -8.87 -7.56
N VAL A 84 -22.13 -9.20 -7.89
CA VAL A 84 -21.81 -10.27 -8.85
C VAL A 84 -22.27 -11.62 -8.31
N ASN A 85 -22.00 -11.90 -7.03
CA ASN A 85 -22.44 -13.12 -6.38
C ASN A 85 -23.97 -13.30 -6.42
N ASP A 86 -24.72 -12.24 -6.14
CA ASP A 86 -26.19 -12.26 -6.20
C ASP A 86 -26.69 -12.50 -7.63
N THR A 87 -26.01 -11.91 -8.62
CA THR A 87 -26.32 -12.14 -10.04
C THR A 87 -26.07 -13.58 -10.44
N VAL A 88 -24.93 -14.17 -10.03
CA VAL A 88 -24.63 -15.59 -10.28
C VAL A 88 -25.68 -16.49 -9.59
N ALA A 89 -26.06 -16.18 -8.35
CA ALA A 89 -27.10 -16.94 -7.65
C ALA A 89 -28.46 -16.90 -8.38
N ALA A 90 -28.83 -15.75 -8.95
CA ALA A 90 -30.03 -15.63 -9.77
C ALA A 90 -29.94 -16.45 -11.06
N ILE A 91 -28.77 -16.52 -11.70
CA ILE A 91 -28.55 -17.35 -12.90
C ILE A 91 -28.63 -18.84 -12.55
N MET A 92 -28.08 -19.26 -11.41
CA MET A 92 -28.15 -20.66 -10.96
C MET A 92 -29.60 -21.13 -10.75
N LYS A 93 -30.47 -20.28 -10.19
CA LYS A 93 -31.91 -20.58 -10.10
C LYS A 93 -32.56 -20.78 -11.48
N ARG A 94 -32.09 -20.04 -12.49
CA ARG A 94 -32.58 -20.20 -13.88
C ARG A 94 -32.06 -21.49 -14.51
N ASP A 95 -30.80 -21.85 -14.26
CA ASP A 95 -30.21 -23.11 -14.70
C ASP A 95 -30.98 -24.32 -14.14
N GLU A 96 -31.39 -24.28 -12.87
CA GLU A 96 -32.21 -25.34 -12.27
C GLU A 96 -33.53 -25.55 -13.05
N MET A 97 -34.21 -24.47 -13.43
CA MET A 97 -35.41 -24.56 -14.26
C MET A 97 -35.11 -25.14 -15.66
N VAL A 98 -33.98 -24.77 -16.27
CA VAL A 98 -33.56 -25.30 -17.57
C VAL A 98 -33.24 -26.80 -17.49
N ARG A 99 -32.57 -27.26 -16.43
CA ARG A 99 -32.32 -28.69 -16.20
C ARG A 99 -33.62 -29.48 -16.07
N LEU A 100 -34.59 -28.96 -15.31
CA LEU A 100 -35.89 -29.60 -15.17
C LEU A 100 -36.62 -29.73 -16.52
N LEU A 101 -36.55 -28.69 -17.36
CA LEU A 101 -37.10 -28.73 -18.73
C LEU A 101 -36.36 -29.73 -19.63
N ALA A 102 -35.05 -29.91 -19.42
CA ALA A 102 -34.22 -30.88 -20.12
C ALA A 102 -34.35 -32.32 -19.57
N GLY A 103 -35.24 -32.57 -18.61
CA GLY A 103 -35.41 -33.89 -17.97
C GLY A 103 -34.24 -34.29 -17.06
N LEU A 104 -33.38 -33.34 -16.67
CA LEU A 104 -32.24 -33.56 -15.79
C LEU A 104 -32.61 -33.29 -14.33
N THR A 105 -32.03 -34.06 -13.41
CA THR A 105 -32.16 -33.81 -11.97
C THR A 105 -31.44 -32.52 -11.56
N PRO A 106 -32.00 -31.74 -10.62
CA PRO A 106 -31.33 -30.57 -10.05
C PRO A 106 -29.96 -30.91 -9.45
N ASN A 107 -29.02 -29.97 -9.53
CA ASN A 107 -27.71 -30.11 -8.90
C ASN A 107 -27.83 -30.07 -7.37
N ASP A 108 -26.97 -30.81 -6.66
CA ASP A 108 -26.96 -30.83 -5.19
C ASP A 108 -26.73 -29.40 -4.62
N PRO A 109 -27.58 -28.91 -3.69
CA PRO A 109 -27.46 -27.57 -3.12
C PRO A 109 -26.18 -27.32 -2.30
N GLY A 110 -25.51 -28.38 -1.83
CA GLY A 110 -24.18 -28.32 -1.23
C GLY A 110 -23.08 -28.05 -2.26
N VAL A 111 -23.14 -28.73 -3.41
CA VAL A 111 -22.19 -28.53 -4.53
C VAL A 111 -22.38 -27.15 -5.16
N GLN A 112 -23.62 -26.68 -5.24
CA GLN A 112 -23.94 -25.33 -5.71
C GLN A 112 -23.37 -24.23 -4.79
N ARG A 113 -23.41 -24.43 -3.47
CA ARG A 113 -22.93 -23.42 -2.49
C ARG A 113 -21.41 -23.41 -2.34
N ALA A 114 -20.77 -24.58 -2.24
CA ALA A 114 -19.32 -24.68 -2.04
C ALA A 114 -18.52 -24.57 -3.34
N GLY A 115 -19.14 -24.88 -4.49
CA GLY A 115 -18.42 -25.24 -5.70
C GLY A 115 -17.71 -26.59 -5.53
N ILE A 116 -17.28 -27.19 -6.64
CA ILE A 116 -16.46 -28.41 -6.58
C ILE A 116 -15.03 -27.99 -6.24
N GLY A 117 -14.60 -28.20 -4.99
CA GLY A 117 -13.28 -27.79 -4.49
C GLY A 117 -12.72 -28.74 -3.44
N GLY A 118 -11.39 -28.91 -3.43
CA GLY A 118 -10.65 -29.69 -2.45
C GLY A 118 -10.47 -28.96 -1.11
N PRO A 119 -9.86 -29.62 -0.10
CA PRO A 119 -9.68 -29.04 1.22
C PRO A 119 -8.86 -27.75 1.17
N ALA A 120 -9.20 -26.79 2.04
CA ALA A 120 -8.44 -25.55 2.20
C ALA A 120 -6.97 -25.88 2.52
N GLY A 121 -6.05 -25.27 1.76
CA GLY A 121 -4.62 -25.44 1.98
C GLY A 121 -4.17 -24.83 3.32
N VAL A 122 -2.94 -25.15 3.73
CA VAL A 122 -2.34 -24.54 4.92
C VAL A 122 -2.06 -23.06 4.64
N PRO A 123 -2.48 -22.12 5.52
CA PRO A 123 -2.31 -20.70 5.27
C PRO A 123 -0.86 -20.30 5.09
N SER A 124 -0.57 -19.54 4.02
CA SER A 124 0.78 -19.04 3.77
C SER A 124 1.22 -18.03 4.85
N PRO A 125 2.53 -17.82 5.08
CA PRO A 125 3.01 -16.81 6.03
C PRO A 125 2.46 -15.41 5.76
N ARG A 126 2.22 -15.08 4.48
CA ARG A 126 1.60 -13.81 4.08
C ARG A 126 0.14 -13.73 4.53
N GLU A 127 -0.63 -14.79 4.35
CA GLU A 127 -2.01 -14.86 4.81
C GLU A 127 -2.10 -14.74 6.33
N GLN A 128 -1.17 -15.31 7.07
CA GLN A 128 -1.13 -15.17 8.53
C GLN A 128 -0.92 -13.71 8.96
N VAL A 129 -0.02 -12.98 8.29
CA VAL A 129 0.19 -11.55 8.54
C VAL A 129 -1.05 -10.72 8.16
N LEU A 130 -1.68 -11.03 7.03
CA LEU A 130 -2.91 -10.36 6.61
C LEU A 130 -4.07 -10.65 7.58
N ALA A 131 -4.20 -11.89 8.05
CA ALA A 131 -5.25 -12.31 8.97
C ALA A 131 -5.15 -11.61 10.33
N ALA A 132 -3.95 -11.15 10.72
CA ALA A 132 -3.77 -10.36 11.94
C ALA A 132 -4.43 -8.96 11.86
N GLN A 133 -4.68 -8.45 10.64
CA GLN A 133 -5.30 -7.14 10.44
C GLN A 133 -6.76 -7.28 9.97
N PRO A 134 -7.70 -6.42 10.44
CA PRO A 134 -9.10 -6.48 10.00
C PRO A 134 -9.28 -6.39 8.47
N LEU A 135 -8.60 -5.44 7.83
CA LEU A 135 -8.61 -5.26 6.37
C LEU A 135 -7.99 -6.43 5.62
N GLY A 136 -6.94 -7.05 6.19
CA GLY A 136 -6.34 -8.23 5.60
C GLY A 136 -7.27 -9.45 5.66
N ARG A 137 -8.03 -9.63 6.75
CA ARG A 137 -9.09 -10.64 6.82
C ARG A 137 -10.18 -10.43 5.77
N GLU A 138 -10.60 -9.18 5.58
CA GLU A 138 -11.59 -8.84 4.54
C GLU A 138 -11.05 -9.14 3.13
N ALA A 139 -9.78 -8.82 2.87
CA ALA A 139 -9.13 -9.15 1.61
C ALA A 139 -9.01 -10.67 1.36
N LEU A 140 -8.69 -11.45 2.39
CA LEU A 140 -8.64 -12.91 2.30
C LEU A 140 -10.03 -13.50 2.03
N GLN A 141 -11.07 -13.01 2.72
CA GLN A 141 -12.44 -13.42 2.45
C GLN A 141 -12.88 -13.11 1.01
N MET A 142 -12.53 -11.92 0.50
CA MET A 142 -12.81 -11.60 -0.91
C MET A 142 -12.11 -12.55 -1.89
N GLN A 143 -10.88 -13.00 -1.58
CA GLN A 143 -10.19 -13.98 -2.42
C GLN A 143 -10.94 -15.32 -2.42
N GLU A 144 -11.34 -15.81 -1.25
CA GLU A 144 -12.13 -17.03 -1.13
C GLU A 144 -13.48 -16.92 -1.87
N ASP A 145 -14.16 -15.77 -1.75
CA ASP A 145 -15.42 -15.48 -2.44
C ASP A 145 -15.23 -15.49 -3.97
N VAL A 146 -14.19 -14.84 -4.49
CA VAL A 146 -13.86 -14.84 -5.93
C VAL A 146 -13.60 -16.25 -6.43
N GLU A 147 -12.79 -17.03 -5.72
CA GLU A 147 -12.53 -18.42 -6.10
C GLU A 147 -13.82 -19.26 -6.07
N GLY A 148 -14.70 -19.02 -5.09
CA GLY A 148 -16.03 -19.61 -5.02
C GLY A 148 -16.88 -19.29 -6.25
N LEU A 149 -16.88 -18.04 -6.71
CA LEU A 149 -17.58 -17.62 -7.92
C LEU A 149 -17.02 -18.28 -9.18
N ILE A 150 -15.70 -18.40 -9.30
CA ILE A 150 -15.06 -19.11 -10.42
C ILE A 150 -15.51 -20.57 -10.46
N ARG A 151 -15.54 -21.25 -9.31
CA ARG A 151 -16.03 -22.64 -9.24
C ARG A 151 -17.50 -22.76 -9.65
N ARG A 152 -18.36 -21.86 -9.18
CA ARG A 152 -19.79 -21.84 -9.56
C ARG A 152 -20.00 -21.55 -11.05
N ALA A 153 -19.23 -20.61 -11.62
CA ALA A 153 -19.28 -20.32 -13.04
C ALA A 153 -18.90 -21.54 -13.90
N ASN A 154 -17.86 -22.29 -13.49
CA ASN A 154 -17.47 -23.53 -14.15
C ASN A 154 -18.55 -24.62 -14.04
N LEU A 155 -19.18 -24.76 -12.88
CA LEU A 155 -20.30 -25.70 -12.70
C LEU A 155 -21.49 -25.35 -13.60
N LEU A 156 -21.85 -24.08 -13.64
CA LEU A 156 -22.94 -23.55 -14.46
C LEU A 156 -22.68 -23.77 -15.95
N ALA A 157 -21.46 -23.53 -16.42
CA ALA A 157 -21.09 -23.77 -17.82
C ALA A 157 -21.28 -25.24 -18.21
N ARG A 158 -20.85 -26.18 -17.36
CA ARG A 158 -21.04 -27.61 -17.59
C ARG A 158 -22.52 -28.00 -17.58
N SER A 159 -23.28 -27.46 -16.63
CA SER A 159 -24.72 -27.72 -16.50
C SER A 159 -25.49 -27.31 -17.77
N PHE A 160 -25.17 -26.15 -18.36
CA PHE A 160 -25.80 -25.73 -19.60
C PHE A 160 -25.44 -26.63 -20.79
N THR A 161 -24.20 -27.10 -20.89
CA THR A 161 -23.81 -28.07 -21.92
C THR A 161 -24.62 -29.37 -21.77
N GLU A 162 -24.71 -29.91 -20.56
CA GLU A 162 -25.51 -31.11 -20.27
C GLU A 162 -26.98 -30.93 -20.64
N ALA A 163 -27.57 -29.79 -20.29
CA ALA A 163 -28.97 -29.50 -20.60
C ALA A 163 -29.22 -29.41 -22.12
N ILE A 164 -28.32 -28.76 -22.86
CA ILE A 164 -28.40 -28.67 -24.34
C ILE A 164 -28.29 -30.06 -24.97
N ASP A 165 -27.34 -30.87 -24.53
CA ASP A 165 -27.13 -32.22 -25.07
C ASP A 165 -28.33 -33.13 -24.77
N SER A 166 -28.90 -33.04 -23.56
CA SER A 166 -30.14 -33.75 -23.22
C SER A 166 -31.31 -33.32 -24.11
N LEU A 167 -31.51 -32.01 -24.30
CA LEU A 167 -32.60 -31.50 -25.14
C LEU A 167 -32.47 -31.97 -26.60
N LYS A 168 -31.25 -31.97 -27.16
CA LYS A 168 -31.00 -32.52 -28.50
C LYS A 168 -31.33 -34.00 -28.60
N ALA A 169 -30.87 -34.79 -27.62
CA ALA A 169 -31.14 -36.24 -27.58
C ALA A 169 -32.64 -36.57 -27.49
N HIS A 170 -33.45 -35.70 -26.88
CA HIS A 170 -34.91 -35.86 -26.84
C HIS A 170 -35.62 -35.36 -28.10
N GLY A 171 -35.04 -34.39 -28.83
CA GLY A 171 -35.61 -33.86 -30.07
C GLY A 171 -35.34 -34.71 -31.33
N GLU A 172 -34.35 -35.60 -31.30
CA GLU A 172 -34.03 -36.54 -32.39
C GLU A 172 -34.81 -37.87 -32.32
N ARG A 173 -35.72 -38.02 -31.35
CA ARG A 173 -36.63 -39.17 -31.20
C ARG A 173 -38.05 -38.81 -31.63
#